data_AF-A0A3N0EBC7-F1
#
_entry.id   AF-A0A3N0EBC7-F1
#
_cell.length_a   1.000
_cell.length_b   1.000
_cell.length_c   1.000
_cell.angle_alpha   90.00
_cell.angle_beta   90.00
_cell.angle_gamma   90.00
#
_symmetry.space_group_name_H-M   'P 1'
#
loop_
_entity.id
_entity.type
_entity.pdbx_description
1 polymer ?
#
loop_
_entity_poly.entity_id
_entity_poly.type
_entity_poly.pdbx_seq_one_letter_code
_entity_poly.pdbx_strand_id
1 'polypeptide(L)'
;MRHGKKINHLGRKSAHRKAMLANMACSLIEHKRINTTVAKAKALKQFIEPLVTKSKEDTTHNRRVVFSKLRNKYAVTELFRDVAVKVADRPGGYTRIIKLGNRLGDNADMALIELVDYNETYETGKGAKKKSTRRGRSKKSQEETAKAETAVKEEKATEEKKAEAPKKEPKAEKADKAAEGEDKKPSSEE
;
A
#
# COMPACT_ATOMS: atom_id res chain seq x y z
N MET A 1 14.47 -32.23 12.66
CA MET A 1 14.01 -31.44 11.50
C MET A 1 13.57 -30.02 11.94
N ARG A 2 13.09 -29.14 11.04
CA ARG A 2 12.76 -27.72 11.34
C ARG A 2 11.30 -27.31 11.06
N HIS A 3 10.34 -28.24 11.08
CA HIS A 3 8.91 -27.97 10.85
C HIS A 3 8.38 -26.86 11.79
N GLY A 4 7.40 -26.08 11.30
CA GLY A 4 6.77 -24.98 12.05
C GLY A 4 7.65 -23.74 12.31
N LYS A 5 8.97 -23.78 12.11
CA LYS A 5 9.90 -22.69 12.47
C LYS A 5 9.87 -21.51 11.47
N LYS A 6 8.80 -20.72 11.52
CA LYS A 6 8.56 -19.53 10.68
C LYS A 6 9.50 -18.33 10.93
N ILE A 7 10.32 -18.35 11.99
CA ILE A 7 11.19 -17.23 12.40
C ILE A 7 12.59 -17.36 11.78
N ASN A 8 12.94 -16.49 10.84
CA ASN A 8 14.33 -16.39 10.34
C ASN A 8 15.26 -15.82 11.43
N HIS A 9 16.34 -16.55 11.73
CA HIS A 9 17.32 -16.23 12.77
C HIS A 9 18.44 -15.28 12.30
N LEU A 10 18.60 -15.05 10.99
CA LEU A 10 19.56 -14.10 10.40
C LEU A 10 21.02 -14.30 10.86
N GLY A 11 21.43 -15.55 11.09
CA GLY A 11 22.80 -15.91 11.53
C GLY A 11 23.20 -15.35 12.89
N ARG A 12 22.25 -14.99 13.77
CA ARG A 12 22.53 -14.27 15.03
C ARG A 12 21.93 -14.91 16.27
N LYS A 13 22.63 -14.77 17.40
CA LYS A 13 22.09 -15.03 18.75
C LYS A 13 20.84 -14.17 19.00
N SER A 14 19.89 -14.69 19.77
CA SER A 14 18.56 -14.08 19.99
C SER A 14 18.60 -12.61 20.43
N ALA A 15 19.51 -12.24 21.34
CA ALA A 15 19.68 -10.86 21.82
C ALA A 15 20.12 -9.90 20.70
N HIS A 16 21.20 -10.23 19.98
CA HIS A 16 21.69 -9.44 18.82
C HIS A 16 20.60 -9.35 17.73
N ARG A 17 19.87 -10.43 17.44
CA ARG A 17 18.74 -10.38 16.49
C ARG A 17 17.66 -9.38 16.93
N LYS A 18 17.29 -9.34 18.22
CA LYS A 18 16.32 -8.38 18.75
C LYS A 18 16.82 -6.93 18.63
N ALA A 19 18.06 -6.66 19.04
CA ALA A 19 18.67 -5.34 18.95
C ALA A 19 18.79 -4.83 17.51
N MET A 20 19.25 -5.68 16.58
CA MET A 20 19.39 -5.30 15.16
C MET A 20 18.03 -5.01 14.50
N LEU A 21 16.96 -5.74 14.85
CA LEU A 21 15.61 -5.42 14.37
C LEU A 21 15.06 -4.11 14.97
N ALA A 22 15.34 -3.84 16.25
CA ALA A 22 14.98 -2.57 16.89
C ALA A 22 15.68 -1.37 16.20
N ASN A 23 17.00 -1.46 16.01
CA ASN A 23 17.78 -0.39 15.39
C ASN A 23 17.32 -0.12 13.94
N MET A 24 17.15 -1.16 13.11
CA MET A 24 16.64 -0.97 11.74
C MET A 24 15.19 -0.45 11.72
N ALA A 25 14.38 -0.74 12.74
CA ALA A 25 13.03 -0.19 12.85
C ALA A 25 13.06 1.32 13.19
N CYS A 26 13.94 1.76 14.09
CA CYS A 26 14.16 3.19 14.34
C CYS A 26 14.57 3.91 13.05
N SER A 27 15.60 3.44 12.35
CA SER A 27 16.07 4.07 11.11
C SER A 27 15.02 4.06 9.99
N LEU A 28 14.13 3.08 9.93
CA LEU A 28 12.99 3.04 8.99
C LEU A 28 11.89 4.05 9.37
N ILE A 29 11.65 4.29 10.66
CA ILE A 29 10.70 5.31 11.13
C ILE A 29 11.27 6.72 10.90
N GLU A 30 12.56 6.90 11.17
CA GLU A 30 13.28 8.18 11.07
C GLU A 30 13.46 8.59 9.60
N HIS A 31 13.98 7.71 8.72
CA HIS A 31 14.28 8.05 7.32
C HIS A 31 13.19 7.65 6.31
N LYS A 32 12.09 7.03 6.76
CA LYS A 32 10.95 6.49 5.97
C LYS A 32 11.29 5.37 4.98
N ARG A 33 12.56 5.24 4.56
CA ARG A 33 13.10 4.24 3.65
C ARG A 33 14.55 3.88 4.01
N ILE A 34 14.91 2.60 3.95
CA ILE A 34 16.30 2.11 4.18
C ILE A 34 16.69 0.98 3.21
N ASN A 35 17.98 0.92 2.87
CA ASN A 35 18.56 -0.16 2.06
C ASN A 35 19.15 -1.26 2.96
N THR A 36 18.82 -2.52 2.68
CA THR A 36 19.26 -3.68 3.47
C THR A 36 19.23 -4.97 2.62
N THR A 37 19.56 -6.14 3.17
CA THR A 37 19.44 -7.40 2.41
C THR A 37 18.02 -7.96 2.44
N VAL A 38 17.58 -8.67 1.41
CA VAL A 38 16.21 -9.24 1.29
C VAL A 38 15.80 -10.05 2.53
N ALA A 39 16.73 -10.81 3.12
CA ALA A 39 16.47 -11.57 4.34
C ALA A 39 16.21 -10.67 5.57
N LYS A 40 16.94 -9.56 5.72
CA LYS A 40 16.73 -8.56 6.77
C LYS A 40 15.41 -7.81 6.55
N ALA A 41 15.14 -7.36 5.33
CA ALA A 41 13.89 -6.64 4.99
C ALA A 41 12.64 -7.47 5.31
N LYS A 42 12.60 -8.74 4.89
CA LYS A 42 11.50 -9.66 5.19
C LYS A 42 11.30 -9.89 6.70
N ALA A 43 12.38 -9.94 7.48
CA ALA A 43 12.32 -10.07 8.94
C ALA A 43 11.92 -8.76 9.64
N LEU A 44 12.32 -7.61 9.09
CA LEU A 44 11.95 -6.28 9.59
C LEU A 44 10.45 -6.02 9.38
N LYS A 45 9.89 -6.35 8.21
CA LYS A 45 8.44 -6.25 7.94
C LYS A 45 7.60 -6.97 9.01
N GLN A 46 7.97 -8.20 9.39
CA GLN A 46 7.31 -8.95 10.47
C GLN A 46 7.44 -8.30 11.86
N PHE A 47 8.43 -7.45 12.08
CA PHE A 47 8.68 -6.76 13.35
C PHE A 47 8.02 -5.38 13.42
N ILE A 48 7.99 -4.62 12.31
CA ILE A 48 7.52 -3.23 12.27
C ILE A 48 6.01 -3.10 12.04
N GLU A 49 5.40 -3.94 11.20
CA GLU A 49 3.95 -3.85 10.89
C GLU A 49 3.07 -3.88 12.17
N PRO A 50 3.32 -4.76 13.18
CA PRO A 50 2.54 -4.75 14.43
C PRO A 50 2.78 -3.54 15.33
N LEU A 51 3.90 -2.81 15.15
CA LEU A 51 4.17 -1.55 15.88
C LEU A 51 3.41 -0.39 15.23
N VAL A 52 3.39 -0.34 13.90
CA VAL A 52 2.62 0.65 13.12
C VAL A 52 1.11 0.48 13.31
N THR A 53 0.60 -0.76 13.39
CA THR A 53 -0.81 -0.97 13.80
C THR A 53 -1.10 -0.41 15.20
N LYS A 54 -0.17 -0.56 16.15
CA LYS A 54 -0.35 -0.07 17.53
C LYS A 54 -0.18 1.45 17.69
N SER A 55 0.47 2.14 16.75
CA SER A 55 0.63 3.59 16.84
C SER A 55 -0.57 4.40 16.36
N LYS A 56 -1.53 3.76 15.68
CA LYS A 56 -2.81 4.39 15.29
C LYS A 56 -3.69 4.78 16.48
N GLU A 57 -3.60 4.02 17.56
CA GLU A 57 -4.30 4.28 18.82
C GLU A 57 -3.31 4.89 19.81
N ASP A 58 -3.28 6.22 19.89
CA ASP A 58 -2.37 6.91 20.81
C ASP A 58 -2.82 6.77 22.27
N THR A 59 -2.36 5.68 22.90
CA THR A 59 -2.58 5.41 24.32
C THR A 59 -1.26 5.25 25.05
N THR A 60 -1.24 5.65 26.33
CA THR A 60 -0.10 5.44 27.23
C THR A 60 0.35 3.96 27.29
N HIS A 61 -0.59 3.03 27.15
CA HIS A 61 -0.27 1.59 27.04
C HIS A 61 0.47 1.28 25.73
N ASN A 62 -0.07 1.69 24.57
CA ASN A 62 0.56 1.43 23.27
C ASN A 62 1.94 2.07 23.18
N ARG A 63 2.11 3.33 23.63
CA ARG A 63 3.44 3.99 23.71
C ARG A 63 4.44 3.18 24.54
N ARG A 64 4.07 2.72 25.74
CA ARG A 64 4.93 1.86 26.60
C ARG A 64 5.28 0.53 25.91
N VAL A 65 4.31 -0.12 25.27
CA VAL A 65 4.52 -1.40 24.57
C VAL A 65 5.46 -1.25 23.38
N VAL A 66 5.31 -0.20 22.56
CA VAL A 66 6.21 0.07 21.43
C VAL A 66 7.61 0.46 21.92
N PHE A 67 7.71 1.31 22.95
CA PHE A 67 9.00 1.67 23.56
C PHE A 67 9.78 0.44 24.07
N SER A 68 9.09 -0.58 24.62
CA SER A 68 9.72 -1.85 25.01
C SER A 68 10.43 -2.59 23.86
N LYS A 69 10.07 -2.31 22.60
CA LYS A 69 10.64 -2.93 21.39
C LYS A 69 11.67 -2.03 20.71
N LEU A 70 11.39 -0.73 20.56
CA LEU A 70 12.27 0.22 19.87
C LEU A 70 13.39 0.78 20.76
N ARG A 71 13.13 0.98 22.07
CA ARG A 71 14.04 1.56 23.07
C ARG A 71 14.59 2.98 22.75
N ASN A 72 14.05 3.64 21.73
CA ASN A 72 14.40 5.00 21.32
C ASN A 72 13.18 5.92 21.50
N LYS A 73 13.33 7.01 22.27
CA LYS A 73 12.24 7.98 22.54
C LYS A 73 11.88 8.83 21.31
N TYR A 74 12.85 9.10 20.43
CA TYR A 74 12.65 9.91 19.23
C TYR A 74 11.83 9.12 18.20
N ALA A 75 12.26 7.91 17.83
CA ALA A 75 11.50 7.02 16.95
C ALA A 75 10.08 6.69 17.46
N VAL A 76 9.86 6.59 18.78
CA VAL A 76 8.49 6.43 19.33
C VAL A 76 7.66 7.71 19.19
N THR A 77 8.27 8.89 19.32
CA THR A 77 7.56 10.17 19.14
C THR A 77 7.16 10.37 17.68
N GLU A 78 8.11 10.14 16.77
CA GLU A 78 7.94 10.18 15.32
C GLU A 78 6.87 9.20 14.81
N LEU A 79 6.85 7.98 15.35
CA LEU A 79 5.90 6.95 14.95
C LEU A 79 4.45 7.32 15.31
N PHE A 80 4.23 7.93 16.49
CA PHE A 80 2.88 8.26 16.97
C PHE A 80 2.36 9.63 16.50
N ARG A 81 3.26 10.57 16.13
CA ARG A 81 2.84 11.86 15.55
C ARG A 81 2.63 11.74 14.04
N ASP A 82 3.71 11.57 13.30
CA ASP A 82 3.72 11.79 11.86
C ASP A 82 3.32 10.53 11.09
N VAL A 83 3.92 9.38 11.46
CA VAL A 83 3.69 8.11 10.74
C VAL A 83 2.29 7.59 10.99
N ALA A 84 1.82 7.58 12.23
CA ALA A 84 0.48 7.10 12.60
C ALA A 84 -0.65 7.82 11.84
N VAL A 85 -0.55 9.14 11.70
CA VAL A 85 -1.53 9.97 10.98
C VAL A 85 -1.51 9.63 9.48
N LYS A 86 -0.34 9.59 8.84
CA LYS A 86 -0.24 9.25 7.40
C LYS A 86 -0.72 7.84 7.05
N VAL A 87 -0.64 6.87 7.97
CA VAL A 87 -1.04 5.47 7.73
C VAL A 87 -2.42 5.09 8.28
N ALA A 88 -3.17 6.04 8.83
CA ALA A 88 -4.40 5.79 9.61
C ALA A 88 -5.44 4.95 8.85
N ASP A 89 -5.75 5.29 7.60
CA ASP A 89 -6.76 4.60 6.77
C ASP A 89 -6.32 3.23 6.23
N ARG A 90 -5.01 2.94 6.20
CA ARG A 90 -4.48 1.71 5.57
C ARG A 90 -4.74 0.50 6.47
N PRO A 91 -5.51 -0.53 6.04
CA PRO A 91 -5.86 -1.67 6.92
C PRO A 91 -4.67 -2.57 7.29
N GLY A 92 -3.56 -2.47 6.56
CA GLY A 92 -2.30 -3.15 6.84
C GLY A 92 -1.36 -3.12 5.63
N GLY A 93 -0.15 -3.66 5.77
CA GLY A 93 0.85 -3.64 4.70
C GLY A 93 1.50 -2.27 4.55
N TYR A 94 1.87 -1.65 5.67
CA TYR A 94 2.46 -0.32 5.73
C TYR A 94 3.85 -0.23 5.10
N THR A 95 4.55 -1.35 4.95
CA THR A 95 5.88 -1.41 4.32
C THR A 95 5.87 -2.07 2.93
N ARG A 96 6.53 -1.44 1.95
CA ARG A 96 6.88 -2.06 0.66
C ARG A 96 8.32 -2.58 0.73
N ILE A 97 8.62 -3.67 0.03
CA ILE A 97 9.99 -4.18 -0.16
C ILE A 97 10.23 -4.27 -1.67
N ILE A 98 11.23 -3.55 -2.16
CA ILE A 98 11.63 -3.52 -3.58
C ILE A 98 13.02 -4.16 -3.68
N LYS A 99 13.21 -5.15 -4.56
CA LYS A 99 14.55 -5.70 -4.85
C LYS A 99 15.37 -4.68 -5.65
N LEU A 100 16.65 -4.54 -5.33
CA LEU A 100 17.57 -3.61 -6.01
C LEU A 100 18.62 -4.30 -6.90
N GLY A 101 18.69 -5.64 -6.86
CA GLY A 101 19.81 -6.40 -7.42
C GLY A 101 20.73 -6.94 -6.32
N ASN A 102 21.95 -7.34 -6.68
CA ASN A 102 22.87 -8.03 -5.78
C ASN A 102 24.12 -7.19 -5.51
N ARG A 103 24.66 -7.29 -4.29
CA ARG A 103 25.80 -6.49 -3.84
C ARG A 103 27.13 -7.06 -4.35
N LEU A 104 27.98 -6.19 -4.89
CA LEU A 104 29.36 -6.54 -5.27
C LEU A 104 30.16 -7.05 -4.05
N GLY A 105 30.99 -8.06 -4.26
CA GLY A 105 31.83 -8.67 -3.22
C GLY A 105 31.21 -9.92 -2.57
N ASP A 106 30.01 -9.82 -1.98
CA ASP A 106 29.35 -10.95 -1.31
C ASP A 106 28.11 -11.51 -2.04
N ASN A 107 27.78 -10.95 -3.21
CA ASN A 107 26.65 -11.31 -4.06
C ASN A 107 25.29 -11.34 -3.32
N ALA A 108 25.15 -10.59 -2.22
CA ALA A 108 23.93 -10.64 -1.41
C ALA A 108 22.76 -9.89 -2.06
N ASP A 109 21.60 -10.54 -2.17
CA ASP A 109 20.33 -9.93 -2.59
C ASP A 109 20.01 -8.68 -1.74
N MET A 110 20.02 -7.50 -2.37
CA MET A 110 19.70 -6.22 -1.76
C MET A 110 18.23 -5.82 -2.01
N ALA A 111 17.67 -5.08 -1.06
CA ALA A 111 16.34 -4.51 -1.14
C ALA A 111 16.22 -3.17 -0.41
N LEU A 112 15.47 -2.26 -1.02
CA LEU A 112 14.87 -1.11 -0.36
C LEU A 112 13.65 -1.59 0.44
N ILE A 113 13.52 -1.14 1.69
CA ILE A 113 12.27 -1.23 2.46
C ILE A 113 11.82 0.17 2.84
N GLU A 114 10.57 0.49 2.56
CA GLU A 114 10.00 1.84 2.65
C GLU A 114 8.59 1.81 3.26
N LEU A 115 8.16 2.92 3.87
CA LEU A 115 6.77 3.16 4.24
C LEU A 115 5.96 3.56 3.00
N VAL A 116 4.85 2.85 2.74
CA VAL A 116 4.04 3.03 1.52
C VAL A 116 3.48 4.44 1.40
N ASP A 117 2.96 4.99 2.49
CA ASP A 117 2.28 6.30 2.53
C ASP A 117 3.26 7.49 2.66
N TYR A 118 4.55 7.23 2.40
CA TYR A 118 5.62 8.24 2.24
C TYR A 118 6.31 8.14 0.87
N ASN A 119 5.83 7.32 -0.06
CA ASN A 119 6.39 7.21 -1.40
C ASN A 119 5.62 8.08 -2.40
N GLU A 120 6.07 9.34 -2.53
CA GLU A 120 5.51 10.36 -3.42
C GLU A 120 5.72 10.04 -4.92
N THR A 121 6.78 9.30 -5.26
CA THR A 121 7.14 8.99 -6.66
C THR A 121 6.30 7.86 -7.26
N TYR A 122 5.67 7.03 -6.43
CA TYR A 122 4.86 5.87 -6.84
C TYR A 122 3.43 5.92 -6.24
N GLU A 123 2.83 7.11 -6.09
CA GLU A 123 1.39 7.25 -5.83
C GLU A 123 0.58 6.85 -7.08
N THR A 124 0.40 5.53 -7.29
CA THR A 124 -0.39 4.96 -8.38
C THR A 124 -1.90 5.14 -8.16
N GLY A 125 -2.37 6.39 -8.16
CA GLY A 125 -3.77 6.79 -8.19
C GLY A 125 -4.58 6.53 -6.92
N LYS A 126 -5.13 7.59 -6.33
CA LYS A 126 -6.22 7.52 -5.34
C LYS A 126 -7.55 7.14 -6.04
N GLY A 127 -7.58 5.98 -6.69
CA GLY A 127 -8.72 5.43 -7.39
C GLY A 127 -9.88 5.14 -6.43
N ALA A 128 -11.04 5.73 -6.69
CA ALA A 128 -12.21 5.62 -5.81
C ALA A 128 -12.61 4.16 -5.53
N LYS A 129 -13.13 3.92 -4.31
CA LYS A 129 -13.57 2.61 -3.82
C LYS A 129 -14.68 2.01 -4.71
N LYS A 130 -14.31 1.29 -5.78
CA LYS A 130 -15.27 0.46 -6.53
C LYS A 130 -15.85 -0.59 -5.58
N LYS A 131 -17.15 -0.47 -5.28
CA LYS A 131 -17.90 -1.46 -4.49
C LYS A 131 -17.72 -2.83 -5.16
N SER A 132 -17.22 -3.81 -4.42
CA SER A 132 -17.13 -5.19 -4.92
C SER A 132 -18.54 -5.73 -5.15
N THR A 133 -18.94 -5.83 -6.41
CA THR A 133 -20.22 -6.42 -6.80
C THR A 133 -20.16 -7.92 -6.50
N ARG A 134 -20.83 -8.32 -5.41
CA ARG A 134 -20.97 -9.71 -4.94
C ARG A 134 -21.36 -10.62 -6.11
N ARG A 135 -20.37 -11.31 -6.70
CA ARG A 135 -20.56 -12.20 -7.85
C ARG A 135 -21.20 -13.52 -7.40
N GLY A 136 -22.49 -13.47 -7.11
CA GLY A 136 -23.31 -14.63 -6.76
C GLY A 136 -23.40 -15.60 -7.93
N ARG A 137 -22.42 -16.50 -8.07
CA ARG A 137 -22.41 -17.56 -9.09
C ARG A 137 -23.25 -18.76 -8.63
N SER A 138 -24.55 -18.53 -8.49
CA SER A 138 -25.59 -19.55 -8.36
C SER A 138 -26.88 -18.98 -8.94
N LYS A 139 -27.71 -19.83 -9.57
CA LYS A 139 -28.85 -19.44 -10.42
C LYS A 139 -28.49 -18.61 -11.68
N LYS A 140 -27.68 -19.18 -12.58
CA LYS A 140 -27.95 -19.11 -14.03
C LYS A 140 -27.68 -20.46 -14.69
N SER A 141 -28.62 -21.38 -14.52
CA SER A 141 -28.59 -22.73 -15.10
C SER A 141 -29.97 -23.43 -15.11
N GLN A 142 -31.07 -22.67 -14.97
CA GLN A 142 -32.45 -23.21 -14.88
C GLN A 142 -33.54 -22.31 -15.50
N GLU A 143 -33.18 -21.20 -16.15
CA GLU A 143 -34.16 -20.25 -16.73
C GLU A 143 -34.05 -20.12 -18.27
N GLU A 144 -33.18 -20.93 -18.88
CA GLU A 144 -32.80 -20.87 -20.30
C GLU A 144 -33.56 -21.95 -21.15
N THR A 145 -34.42 -22.73 -20.51
CA THR A 145 -35.22 -23.83 -21.10
C THR A 145 -36.73 -23.59 -21.08
N ALA A 146 -37.21 -22.45 -20.58
CA ALA A 146 -38.64 -22.18 -20.36
C ALA A 146 -39.20 -20.94 -21.13
N LYS A 147 -38.42 -20.37 -22.06
CA LYS A 147 -38.81 -19.17 -22.84
C LYS A 147 -38.70 -19.36 -24.37
N ALA A 148 -38.53 -20.60 -24.83
CA ALA A 148 -38.41 -20.93 -26.26
C ALA A 148 -39.76 -21.20 -26.95
N GLU A 149 -40.79 -21.66 -26.22
CA GLU A 149 -42.05 -22.13 -26.81
C GLU A 149 -43.12 -21.05 -26.99
N THR A 150 -42.99 -19.88 -26.34
CA THR A 150 -44.00 -18.80 -26.44
C THR A 150 -43.76 -17.83 -27.60
N ALA A 151 -42.56 -17.78 -28.19
CA ALA A 151 -42.18 -16.76 -29.16
C ALA A 151 -42.84 -16.91 -30.55
N VAL A 152 -43.29 -18.12 -30.93
CA VAL A 152 -43.70 -18.46 -32.31
C VAL A 152 -45.13 -17.98 -32.66
N LYS A 153 -45.80 -17.24 -31.78
CA LYS A 153 -47.24 -16.93 -31.93
C LYS A 153 -47.63 -15.44 -32.05
N GLU A 154 -46.67 -14.52 -31.96
CA GLU A 154 -46.94 -13.06 -32.02
C GLU A 154 -46.38 -12.35 -33.27
N GLU A 155 -45.56 -13.01 -34.10
CA GLU A 155 -44.92 -12.45 -35.31
C GLU A 155 -45.87 -12.15 -36.50
N LYS A 156 -47.12 -11.72 -36.24
CA LYS A 156 -48.08 -11.43 -37.33
C LYS A 156 -48.99 -10.22 -37.14
N ALA A 157 -48.72 -9.34 -36.16
CA ALA A 157 -49.61 -8.22 -35.86
C ALA A 157 -48.95 -6.95 -35.28
N THR A 158 -47.85 -6.42 -35.87
CA THR A 158 -47.44 -5.00 -35.68
C THR A 158 -46.38 -4.49 -36.68
N GLU A 159 -46.52 -4.77 -37.97
CA GLU A 159 -45.66 -4.15 -39.00
C GLU A 159 -46.31 -2.90 -39.62
N GLU A 160 -46.28 -1.75 -38.93
CA GLU A 160 -46.45 -0.44 -39.56
C GLU A 160 -45.99 0.73 -38.67
N LYS A 161 -45.53 1.84 -39.29
CA LYS A 161 -45.07 3.12 -38.68
C LYS A 161 -43.76 3.02 -37.87
N LYS A 162 -42.53 3.35 -38.35
CA LYS A 162 -41.95 4.29 -39.35
C LYS A 162 -41.47 5.64 -38.77
N ALA A 163 -40.17 5.92 -38.96
CA ALA A 163 -39.43 7.19 -38.73
C ALA A 163 -39.27 7.64 -37.25
N GLU A 164 -38.27 8.46 -36.84
CA GLU A 164 -37.21 9.17 -37.59
C GLU A 164 -35.89 9.29 -36.78
N ALA A 165 -34.85 9.95 -37.33
CA ALA A 165 -33.50 10.17 -36.75
C ALA A 165 -33.21 11.70 -36.63
N PRO A 166 -31.98 12.28 -36.51
CA PRO A 166 -30.62 11.72 -36.30
C PRO A 166 -29.66 12.48 -35.33
N LYS A 167 -28.48 11.86 -35.07
CA LYS A 167 -27.12 12.37 -34.71
C LYS A 167 -26.85 13.87 -34.41
N LYS A 168 -26.00 14.15 -33.40
CA LYS A 168 -24.66 14.79 -33.59
C LYS A 168 -23.68 14.75 -32.38
N GLU A 169 -22.38 14.76 -32.69
CA GLU A 169 -21.19 15.05 -31.84
C GLU A 169 -20.68 16.50 -32.19
N PRO A 170 -19.49 17.05 -31.77
CA PRO A 170 -18.33 16.50 -31.02
C PRO A 170 -17.57 17.46 -30.03
N LYS A 171 -16.42 16.98 -29.47
CA LYS A 171 -15.15 17.63 -28.96
C LYS A 171 -15.19 19.02 -28.26
N ALA A 172 -14.43 19.39 -27.21
CA ALA A 172 -13.27 18.87 -26.42
C ALA A 172 -11.82 19.02 -27.00
N GLU A 173 -11.01 19.98 -26.45
CA GLU A 173 -9.60 19.80 -25.99
C GLU A 173 -8.92 21.07 -25.36
N LYS A 174 -8.17 20.89 -24.23
CA LYS A 174 -6.94 21.58 -23.70
C LYS A 174 -6.92 23.12 -23.41
N ALA A 175 -6.22 23.70 -22.41
CA ALA A 175 -4.88 23.53 -21.76
C ALA A 175 -3.71 24.07 -22.62
N ASP A 176 -2.60 24.71 -22.17
CA ASP A 176 -1.88 25.02 -20.89
C ASP A 176 -0.91 26.25 -21.18
N LYS A 177 -0.13 26.96 -20.32
CA LYS A 177 -0.01 27.24 -18.84
C LYS A 177 1.33 27.99 -18.51
N ALA A 178 1.47 28.56 -17.27
CA ALA A 178 2.74 28.87 -16.53
C ALA A 178 3.46 30.25 -16.66
N ALA A 179 4.55 30.41 -15.85
CA ALA A 179 5.56 31.50 -15.67
C ALA A 179 5.24 32.70 -14.73
N GLU A 180 6.16 33.29 -13.93
CA GLU A 180 7.43 32.81 -13.27
C GLU A 180 7.96 33.83 -12.18
N GLY A 181 9.04 33.48 -11.43
CA GLY A 181 9.84 34.34 -10.51
C GLY A 181 9.90 33.84 -9.05
N GLU A 182 11.01 33.49 -8.35
CA GLU A 182 12.41 34.01 -8.16
C GLU A 182 12.54 35.13 -7.09
N ASP A 183 13.51 35.18 -6.13
CA ASP A 183 14.71 34.36 -5.79
C ASP A 183 15.24 34.59 -4.32
N LYS A 184 16.27 33.81 -3.89
CA LYS A 184 17.37 34.08 -2.92
C LYS A 184 17.31 33.83 -1.38
N LYS A 185 18.51 33.51 -0.85
CA LYS A 185 19.07 33.29 0.53
C LYS A 185 20.61 33.60 0.44
N PRO A 186 21.51 33.58 1.47
CA PRO A 186 21.50 33.07 2.87
C PRO A 186 21.66 34.25 3.90
N SER A 187 22.43 34.32 5.01
CA SER A 187 23.36 33.47 5.82
C SER A 187 23.43 34.01 7.30
N SER A 188 23.74 33.19 8.33
CA SER A 188 25.02 33.02 9.10
C SER A 188 25.24 33.92 10.33
N GLU A 189 25.71 33.32 11.44
CA GLU A 189 26.10 33.91 12.75
C GLU A 189 24.92 34.57 13.52
N GLU A 190 24.89 34.63 14.86
CA GLU A 190 25.92 34.45 15.92
C GLU A 190 25.61 33.25 16.86
#